data_AF-A0AAD5FML5-F1
#
_entry.id   AF-A0AAD5FML5-F1
#
_cell.length_a   1.000
_cell.length_b   1.000
_cell.length_c   1.000
_cell.angle_alpha   90.00
_cell.angle_beta   90.00
_cell.angle_gamma   90.00
#
_symmetry.space_group_name_H-M   'P 1'
#
loop_
_entity.id
_entity.type
_entity.pdbx_description
1 polymer ?
#
loop_
_entity_poly.entity_id
_entity_poly.type
_entity_poly.pdbx_seq_one_letter_code
_entity_poly.pdbx_strand_id
1 'polypeptide(L)'
;FHFRNIAKLRNMLSISDAEKLIYVFMTSRLDYCNALLGGCPALSINKFQLVQNVAARVITRSRKYDHITPILSSLHWLPVKFRTDYKLLLLTNKALTKSTKGGRAFSHLAPNLWNSLPDGVRGSDTLTQFKCRLKTYLLSKA
;
A
#
# COMPACT_ATOMS: atom_id res chain seq x y z
N PHE A 1 -17.56 16.96 11.50
CA PHE A 1 -17.08 18.03 12.39
C PHE A 1 -15.81 18.69 11.82
N HIS A 2 -14.72 17.94 11.62
CA HIS A 2 -13.42 18.50 11.19
C HIS A 2 -13.40 19.20 9.82
N PHE A 3 -14.06 18.65 8.78
CA PHE A 3 -14.09 19.29 7.46
C PHE A 3 -14.77 20.68 7.44
N ARG A 4 -15.72 20.94 8.34
CA ARG A 4 -16.35 22.26 8.45
C ARG A 4 -15.38 23.30 9.01
N ASN A 5 -14.49 22.91 9.92
CA ASN A 5 -13.48 23.80 10.48
C ASN A 5 -12.39 24.10 9.45
N ILE A 6 -11.95 23.08 8.70
CA ILE A 6 -11.00 23.26 7.58
C ILE A 6 -11.63 24.16 6.51
N ALA A 7 -12.92 23.98 6.20
CA ALA A 7 -13.63 24.83 5.25
C ALA A 7 -13.67 26.32 5.66
N LYS A 8 -13.77 26.63 6.96
CA LYS A 8 -13.69 28.01 7.46
C LYS A 8 -12.29 28.61 7.25
N LEU A 9 -11.25 27.82 7.51
CA LEU A 9 -9.85 28.24 7.37
C LEU A 9 -9.38 28.22 5.91
N ARG A 10 -10.15 27.64 5.00
CA ARG A 10 -9.75 27.38 3.61
C ARG A 10 -9.35 28.65 2.86
N ASN A 11 -9.97 29.79 3.15
CA ASN A 11 -9.66 31.06 2.49
C ASN A 11 -8.26 31.60 2.85
N MET A 12 -7.71 31.16 3.99
CA MET A 12 -6.41 31.60 4.50
C MET A 12 -5.28 30.61 4.18
N LEU A 13 -5.63 29.42 3.66
CA LEU A 13 -4.66 28.37 3.36
C LEU A 13 -4.35 28.27 1.87
N SER A 14 -3.09 27.95 1.56
CA SER A 14 -2.68 27.51 0.23
C SER A 14 -3.41 26.21 -0.16
N ILE A 15 -3.49 25.91 -1.46
CA ILE A 15 -4.09 24.65 -1.94
C ILE A 15 -3.29 23.45 -1.41
N SER A 16 -1.96 23.53 -1.43
CA SER A 16 -1.07 22.44 -1.03
C SER A 16 -1.15 22.13 0.47
N ASP A 17 -1.29 23.16 1.33
CA ASP A 17 -1.43 22.94 2.77
C ASP A 17 -2.83 22.42 3.13
N ALA A 18 -3.86 22.89 2.43
CA ALA A 18 -5.21 22.35 2.58
C ALA A 18 -5.27 20.88 2.16
N GLU A 19 -4.59 20.52 1.07
CA GLU A 19 -4.47 19.14 0.61
C GLU A 19 -3.77 18.26 1.65
N LYS A 20 -2.64 18.72 2.23
CA LYS A 20 -1.96 17.99 3.32
C LYS A 20 -2.86 17.77 4.53
N LEU A 21 -3.55 18.81 5.01
CA LEU A 21 -4.45 18.70 6.17
C LEU A 21 -5.57 17.69 5.91
N ILE A 22 -6.19 17.77 4.74
CA ILE A 22 -7.25 16.82 4.37
C ILE A 22 -6.67 15.42 4.17
N TYR A 23 -5.49 15.28 3.56
CA TYR A 23 -4.83 14.00 3.37
C TYR A 23 -4.54 13.29 4.69
N VAL A 24 -4.03 14.00 5.72
CA VAL A 24 -3.80 13.43 7.06
C VAL A 24 -5.12 12.92 7.69
N PHE A 25 -6.22 13.65 7.50
CA PHE A 25 -7.53 13.20 7.96
C PHE A 25 -8.07 11.99 7.18
N MET A 26 -7.91 12.00 5.85
CA MET A 26 -8.41 10.94 4.97
C MET A 26 -7.60 9.64 5.16
N THR A 27 -6.29 9.73 5.30
CA THR A 27 -5.45 8.54 5.51
C THR A 27 -5.74 7.87 6.84
N SER A 28 -5.85 8.65 7.93
CA SER A 28 -6.09 8.10 9.28
C SER A 28 -7.47 7.44 9.44
N ARG A 29 -8.49 7.91 8.72
CA ARG A 29 -9.89 7.45 8.91
C ARG A 29 -10.44 6.61 7.76
N LEU A 30 -9.95 6.83 6.55
CA LEU A 30 -10.52 6.29 5.32
C LEU A 30 -9.57 5.26 4.68
N ASP A 31 -8.27 5.58 4.58
CA ASP A 31 -7.31 4.67 3.93
C ASP A 31 -6.66 3.64 4.88
N TYR A 32 -6.71 3.85 6.20
CA TYR A 32 -6.16 2.89 7.18
C TYR A 32 -6.91 1.55 7.16
N CYS A 33 -8.25 1.59 7.03
CA CYS A 33 -9.11 0.41 7.07
C CYS A 33 -9.86 0.14 5.75
N ASN A 34 -9.44 0.73 4.63
CA ASN A 34 -10.17 0.61 3.35
C ASN A 34 -10.31 -0.85 2.87
N ALA A 35 -9.37 -1.74 3.16
CA ALA A 35 -9.49 -3.17 2.84
C ALA A 35 -10.70 -3.86 3.51
N LEU A 36 -11.07 -3.43 4.73
CA LEU A 36 -12.23 -3.98 5.46
C LEU A 36 -13.57 -3.61 4.79
N LEU A 37 -13.58 -2.59 3.94
CA LEU A 37 -14.78 -2.15 3.24
C LEU A 37 -15.15 -3.08 2.06
N GLY A 38 -14.28 -4.00 1.66
CA GLY A 38 -14.49 -4.86 0.49
C GLY A 38 -15.70 -5.79 0.61
N GLY A 39 -16.10 -6.16 1.83
CA GLY A 39 -17.29 -6.97 2.11
C GLY A 39 -18.52 -6.17 2.53
N CYS A 40 -18.45 -4.83 2.58
CA CYS A 40 -19.55 -4.01 3.06
C CYS A 40 -20.61 -3.77 1.97
N PRO A 41 -21.89 -3.60 2.35
CA PRO A 41 -22.93 -3.16 1.44
C PRO A 41 -22.57 -1.83 0.76
N ALA A 42 -22.99 -1.66 -0.50
CA ALA A 42 -22.73 -0.45 -1.28
C ALA A 42 -23.18 0.84 -0.57
N LEU A 43 -24.23 0.75 0.25
CA LEU A 43 -24.74 1.87 1.04
C LEU A 43 -23.68 2.42 2.02
N SER A 44 -22.91 1.54 2.66
CA SER A 44 -21.83 1.93 3.57
C SER A 44 -20.67 2.56 2.81
N ILE A 45 -20.30 2.00 1.66
CA ILE A 45 -19.26 2.54 0.76
C ILE A 45 -19.65 3.94 0.27
N ASN A 46 -20.91 4.15 -0.09
CA ASN A 46 -21.42 5.44 -0.54
C ASN A 46 -21.28 6.54 0.53
N LYS A 47 -21.44 6.22 1.82
CA LYS A 47 -21.20 7.19 2.90
C LYS A 47 -19.76 7.68 2.89
N PHE A 48 -18.79 6.79 2.67
CA PHE A 48 -17.39 7.17 2.56
C PHE A 48 -17.10 7.97 1.29
N GLN A 49 -17.73 7.64 0.17
CA GLN A 49 -17.62 8.42 -1.06
C GLN A 49 -18.13 9.85 -0.85
N LEU A 50 -19.24 10.04 -0.14
CA LEU A 50 -19.74 11.37 0.20
C LEU A 50 -18.73 12.17 1.03
N VAL A 51 -18.06 11.52 1.99
CA VAL A 51 -17.00 12.17 2.79
C VAL A 51 -15.82 12.59 1.90
N GLN A 52 -15.36 11.71 0.99
CA GLN A 52 -14.31 12.05 0.03
C GLN A 52 -14.72 13.22 -0.88
N ASN A 53 -15.97 13.22 -1.34
CA ASN A 53 -16.49 14.28 -2.20
C ASN A 53 -16.50 15.63 -1.47
N VAL A 54 -16.93 15.65 -0.20
CA VAL A 54 -16.88 16.88 0.62
C VAL A 54 -15.45 17.35 0.80
N ALA A 55 -14.52 16.44 1.09
CA ALA A 55 -13.10 16.76 1.24
C ALA A 55 -12.52 17.40 -0.04
N ALA A 56 -12.78 16.79 -1.20
CA ALA A 56 -12.35 17.31 -2.50
C ALA A 56 -12.94 18.70 -2.79
N ARG A 57 -14.22 18.92 -2.43
CA ARG A 57 -14.86 20.23 -2.56
C ARG A 57 -14.25 21.28 -1.64
N VAL A 58 -13.87 20.92 -0.42
CA VAL A 58 -13.20 21.85 0.51
C VAL A 58 -11.84 22.28 -0.05
N ILE A 59 -11.05 21.36 -0.63
CA ILE A 59 -9.76 21.71 -1.25
C ILE A 59 -9.97 22.64 -2.45
N THR A 60 -10.85 22.25 -3.38
CA THR A 60 -11.05 22.99 -4.64
C THR A 60 -11.96 24.21 -4.52
N ARG A 61 -12.62 24.41 -3.36
CA ARG A 61 -13.65 25.44 -3.14
C ARG A 61 -14.77 25.40 -4.17
N SER A 62 -15.05 24.21 -4.70
CA SER A 62 -16.13 23.99 -5.68
C SER A 62 -17.50 24.02 -5.00
N ARG A 63 -18.53 24.34 -5.78
CA ARG A 63 -19.91 24.45 -5.29
C ARG A 63 -20.46 23.06 -4.97
N LYS A 64 -21.53 23.01 -4.19
CA LYS A 64 -22.15 21.75 -3.73
C LYS A 64 -22.62 20.85 -4.90
N TYR A 65 -23.12 21.46 -5.97
CA TYR A 65 -23.75 20.77 -7.09
C TYR A 65 -22.84 20.58 -8.30
N ASP A 66 -21.60 21.07 -8.25
CA ASP A 66 -20.65 20.88 -9.35
C ASP A 66 -20.37 19.38 -9.54
N HIS A 67 -20.20 18.95 -10.78
CA HIS A 67 -19.93 17.54 -11.07
C HIS A 67 -18.64 17.07 -10.38
N ILE A 68 -18.70 15.96 -9.63
CA ILE A 68 -17.60 15.55 -8.74
C ILE A 68 -16.45 14.85 -9.48
N THR A 69 -16.75 14.14 -10.58
CA THR A 69 -15.75 13.38 -11.35
C THR A 69 -14.58 14.25 -11.84
N PRO A 70 -14.77 15.43 -12.46
CA PRO A 70 -13.64 16.27 -12.88
C PRO A 70 -12.84 16.83 -11.70
N ILE A 71 -13.48 17.05 -10.55
CA ILE A 71 -12.82 17.53 -9.32
C ILE A 71 -11.90 16.44 -8.75
N LEU A 72 -12.37 15.19 -8.73
CA LEU A 72 -11.53 14.07 -8.30
C LEU A 72 -10.37 13.83 -9.27
N SER A 73 -10.62 13.99 -10.57
CA SER A 73 -9.59 13.87 -11.61
C SER A 73 -8.49 14.93 -11.46
N SER A 74 -8.85 16.20 -11.25
CA SER A 74 -7.86 17.27 -11.06
C SER A 74 -7.01 17.11 -9.81
N LEU A 75 -7.55 16.47 -8.77
CA LEU A 75 -6.81 16.10 -7.56
C LEU A 75 -6.08 14.76 -7.68
N HIS A 76 -6.22 14.02 -8.79
CA HIS A 76 -5.71 12.65 -8.97
C HIS A 76 -6.24 11.66 -7.91
N TRP A 77 -7.47 11.85 -7.46
CA TRP A 77 -8.08 11.02 -6.41
C TRP A 77 -8.99 9.94 -7.00
N LEU A 78 -8.68 8.67 -6.73
CA LEU A 78 -9.58 7.56 -7.07
C LEU A 78 -10.84 7.56 -6.18
N PRO A 79 -12.03 7.21 -6.70
CA PRO A 79 -13.21 6.90 -5.90
C PRO A 79 -12.97 5.78 -4.88
N VAL A 80 -13.68 5.82 -3.74
CA VAL A 80 -13.48 4.92 -2.60
C VAL A 80 -13.59 3.44 -3.01
N LYS A 81 -14.57 3.09 -3.85
CA LYS A 81 -14.76 1.72 -4.33
C LYS A 81 -13.49 1.17 -4.98
N PHE A 82 -12.92 1.91 -5.92
CA PHE A 82 -11.70 1.49 -6.62
C PHE A 82 -10.49 1.42 -5.68
N ARG A 83 -10.41 2.29 -4.67
CA ARG A 83 -9.34 2.22 -3.66
C ARG A 83 -9.42 0.93 -2.85
N THR A 84 -10.63 0.55 -2.44
CA THR A 84 -10.88 -0.71 -1.73
C THR A 84 -10.48 -1.90 -2.57
N ASP A 85 -10.92 -1.95 -3.83
CA ASP A 85 -10.62 -3.05 -4.75
C ASP A 85 -9.10 -3.16 -4.99
N TYR A 86 -8.44 -2.03 -5.26
CA TYR A 86 -6.99 -1.98 -5.44
C TYR A 86 -6.23 -2.47 -4.20
N LYS A 87 -6.64 -2.04 -3.00
CA LYS A 87 -6.01 -2.46 -1.75
C LYS A 87 -6.19 -3.96 -1.52
N LEU A 88 -7.39 -4.49 -1.78
CA LEU A 88 -7.68 -5.91 -1.64
C LEU A 88 -6.81 -6.73 -2.60
N LEU A 89 -6.77 -6.36 -3.88
CA LEU A 89 -5.93 -7.01 -4.88
C LEU A 89 -4.45 -6.97 -4.50
N LEU A 90 -3.97 -5.84 -3.99
CA LEU A 90 -2.58 -5.68 -3.55
C LEU A 90 -2.25 -6.55 -2.32
N LEU A 91 -3.19 -6.70 -1.38
CA LEU A 91 -3.04 -7.61 -0.24
C LEU A 91 -3.05 -9.07 -0.69
N THR A 92 -3.99 -9.45 -1.55
CA THR A 92 -4.08 -10.80 -2.14
C THR A 92 -2.81 -11.14 -2.91
N ASN A 93 -2.34 -10.25 -3.77
CA ASN A 93 -1.11 -10.44 -4.51
C ASN A 93 0.10 -10.58 -3.57
N LYS A 94 0.19 -9.77 -2.50
CA LYS A 94 1.25 -9.93 -1.50
C LYS A 94 1.15 -11.28 -0.78
N ALA A 95 -0.05 -11.75 -0.46
CA ALA A 95 -0.25 -13.06 0.17
C ALA A 95 0.15 -14.21 -0.77
N LEU A 96 -0.09 -14.08 -2.07
CA LEU A 96 0.26 -15.09 -3.08
C LEU A 96 1.75 -15.05 -3.46
N THR A 97 2.37 -13.88 -3.54
CA THR A 97 3.74 -13.70 -4.06
C THR A 97 4.81 -13.61 -2.97
N LYS A 98 4.49 -13.06 -1.80
CA LYS A 98 5.41 -13.09 -0.65
C LYS A 98 5.21 -14.42 0.07
N SER A 99 6.05 -15.38 -0.30
CA SER A 99 6.40 -16.61 0.43
C SER A 99 5.78 -16.63 1.83
N THR A 100 4.82 -17.55 2.00
CA THR A 100 4.19 -17.84 3.29
C THR A 100 5.26 -17.89 4.37
N LYS A 101 4.93 -17.57 5.64
CA LYS A 101 5.90 -17.69 6.75
C LYS A 101 6.64 -19.05 6.76
N GLY A 102 6.06 -20.10 6.19
CA GLY A 102 6.70 -21.39 5.94
C GLY A 102 7.74 -21.43 4.81
N GLY A 103 7.57 -20.69 3.71
CA GLY A 103 8.56 -20.63 2.63
C GLY A 103 9.84 -19.86 2.98
N ARG A 104 9.87 -19.16 4.13
CA ARG A 104 11.07 -18.58 4.74
C ARG A 104 11.61 -19.42 5.91
N ALA A 105 10.90 -20.48 6.30
CA ALA A 105 11.34 -21.34 7.39
C ALA A 105 12.64 -22.06 7.00
N PHE A 106 13.54 -22.22 7.97
CA PHE A 106 14.82 -22.91 7.74
C PHE A 106 14.60 -24.32 7.15
N SER A 107 13.60 -25.04 7.64
CA SER A 107 13.23 -26.37 7.14
C SER A 107 12.85 -26.41 5.66
N HIS A 108 12.38 -25.30 5.09
CA HIS A 108 12.01 -25.20 3.68
C HIS A 108 13.12 -24.57 2.83
N LEU A 109 13.77 -23.50 3.32
CA LEU A 109 14.81 -22.80 2.56
C LEU A 109 16.17 -23.50 2.57
N ALA A 110 16.56 -24.14 3.68
CA ALA A 110 17.89 -24.74 3.79
C ALA A 110 18.13 -25.85 2.77
N PRO A 111 17.19 -26.79 2.51
CA PRO A 111 17.37 -27.79 1.46
C PRO A 111 17.46 -27.18 0.06
N ASN A 112 16.64 -26.19 -0.24
CA ASN A 112 16.65 -25.50 -1.54
C ASN A 112 17.97 -24.75 -1.75
N LEU A 113 18.44 -24.03 -0.73
CA LEU A 113 19.72 -23.32 -0.77
C LEU A 113 20.87 -24.31 -0.94
N TRP A 114 20.89 -25.40 -0.17
CA TRP A 114 21.89 -26.45 -0.28
C TRP A 114 21.93 -27.06 -1.68
N ASN A 115 20.78 -27.39 -2.26
CA ASN A 115 20.69 -27.99 -3.59
C ASN A 115 21.04 -27.01 -4.72
N SER A 116 20.99 -25.69 -4.48
CA SER A 116 21.41 -24.68 -5.45
C SER A 116 22.93 -24.44 -5.50
N LEU A 117 23.68 -25.02 -4.55
CA LEU A 117 25.14 -24.90 -4.51
C LEU A 117 25.79 -25.86 -5.51
N PRO A 118 26.87 -25.43 -6.19
CA PRO A 118 27.61 -26.29 -7.10
C PRO A 118 28.32 -27.42 -6.34
N ASP A 119 28.55 -28.55 -7.03
CA ASP A 119 29.14 -29.75 -6.45
C ASP A 119 30.51 -29.50 -5.80
N GLY A 120 31.32 -28.61 -6.40
CA GLY A 120 32.61 -28.23 -5.82
C GLY A 120 32.51 -27.53 -4.46
N VAL A 121 31.38 -26.88 -4.14
CA VAL A 121 31.14 -26.31 -2.80
C VAL A 121 30.59 -27.39 -1.87
N ARG A 122 29.62 -28.20 -2.33
CA ARG A 122 28.97 -29.25 -1.51
C ARG A 122 29.92 -30.38 -1.11
N GLY A 123 30.77 -30.83 -2.02
CA GLY A 123 31.76 -31.89 -1.81
C GLY A 123 33.08 -31.39 -1.24
N SER A 124 33.05 -30.44 -0.30
CA SER A 124 34.26 -29.97 0.38
C SER A 124 34.60 -30.89 1.55
N ASP A 125 35.86 -31.31 1.68
CA ASP A 125 36.28 -32.32 2.67
C ASP A 125 36.39 -31.76 4.09
N THR A 126 36.48 -30.43 4.24
CA THR A 126 36.61 -29.75 5.52
C THR A 126 35.73 -28.50 5.61
N LEU A 127 35.33 -28.15 6.84
CA LEU A 127 34.52 -26.96 7.11
C LEU A 127 35.19 -25.66 6.66
N THR A 128 36.51 -25.56 6.82
CA THR A 128 37.30 -24.40 6.41
C THR A 128 37.26 -24.22 4.89
N GLN A 129 37.41 -25.32 4.15
CA GLN A 129 37.36 -25.31 2.69
C GLN A 129 35.95 -25.02 2.18
N PHE A 130 34.92 -25.58 2.82
CA PHE A 130 33.52 -25.26 2.55
C PHE A 130 33.24 -23.75 2.71
N LYS A 131 33.63 -23.15 3.84
CA LYS A 131 33.43 -21.71 4.10
C LYS A 131 34.14 -20.84 3.07
N CYS A 132 35.37 -21.20 2.68
CA CYS A 132 36.14 -20.49 1.67
C CYS A 132 35.45 -20.55 0.30
N ARG A 133 35.10 -21.76 -0.17
CA ARG A 133 34.45 -21.96 -1.47
C ARG A 133 33.05 -21.34 -1.53
N LEU A 134 32.28 -21.43 -0.45
CA LEU A 134 30.96 -20.78 -0.35
C LEU A 134 31.09 -19.26 -0.45
N LYS A 135 32.06 -18.65 0.26
CA LYS A 135 32.29 -17.21 0.20
C LYS A 135 32.66 -16.77 -1.21
N THR A 136 33.58 -17.47 -1.88
CA THR A 136 33.96 -17.19 -3.27
C THR A 136 32.77 -17.30 -4.22
N TYR A 137 31.96 -18.35 -4.08
CA TYR A 137 30.75 -18.54 -4.89
C TYR A 137 29.75 -17.40 -4.70
N LEU A 138 29.45 -17.04 -3.45
CA LEU A 138 28.50 -15.96 -3.16
C LEU A 138 28.98 -14.60 -3.67
N LEU A 139 30.28 -14.31 -3.57
CA LEU A 139 30.87 -13.08 -4.11
C LEU A 139 30.85 -13.03 -5.64
N SER A 140 30.93 -14.19 -6.32
CA SER A 140 30.83 -14.24 -7.79
C SER A 140 29.40 -14.02 -8.33
N LYS A 141 28.38 -14.11 -7.47
CA LYS A 141 26.96 -13.93 -7.82
C LYS A 141 26.38 -12.57 -7.42
N ALA A 142 27.14 -11.76 -6.69
CA ALA A 142 26.77 -10.40 -6.29
C ALA A 142 27.17 -9.40 -7.37
#